data_AF-A0A7S4NML2-F1
#
_entry.id   AF-A0A7S4NML2-F1
#
_cell.length_a   1.000
_cell.length_b   1.000
_cell.length_c   1.000
_cell.angle_alpha   90.00
_cell.angle_beta   90.00
_cell.angle_gamma   90.00
#
_symmetry.space_group_name_H-M   'P 1'
#
loop_
_entity.id
_entity.type
_entity.pdbx_description
1 polymer ?
#
loop_
_entity_poly.entity_id
_entity_poly.type
_entity_poly.pdbx_seq_one_letter_code
_entity_poly.pdbx_strand_id
1 'polypeptide(L)'
;FSPSPSFSSTFSPLKPWMASISLKAGEEDTMTRSKTVDEDMAMFLWQLNDWNLLSKTFVWIVSDRGREISPYHQQTLGGKQEHLRPFLHLLAPKQYLSSGNQRALTNNQHRLITAFDIYHSIISPLHLQERPNYFGKSIFFPLKKERTCGEAGVGAAGKENIFSGGWWWWLVGK
;
A
#
# COMPACT_ATOMS: atom_id res chain seq x y z
N PHE A 1 7.58 -8.05 -18.96
CA PHE A 1 6.19 -8.56 -19.03
C PHE A 1 5.43 -7.77 -20.09
N SER A 2 4.97 -8.36 -21.20
CA SER A 2 3.96 -7.69 -22.05
C SER A 2 2.60 -7.92 -21.40
N PRO A 3 1.87 -6.88 -20.94
CA PRO A 3 0.51 -7.08 -20.51
C PRO A 3 -0.29 -7.52 -21.73
N SER A 4 -0.98 -8.65 -21.60
CA SER A 4 -1.90 -9.11 -22.62
C SER A 4 -2.97 -8.03 -22.85
N PRO A 5 -3.57 -7.95 -24.06
CA PRO A 5 -4.71 -7.09 -24.36
C PRO A 5 -5.97 -7.36 -23.49
N SER A 6 -5.86 -8.23 -22.49
CA SER A 6 -6.97 -8.81 -21.76
C SER A 6 -7.25 -8.16 -20.40
N PHE A 7 -6.39 -7.27 -19.89
CA PHE A 7 -6.68 -6.63 -18.59
C PHE A 7 -7.97 -5.79 -18.62
N SER A 8 -8.36 -5.22 -19.77
CA SER A 8 -9.63 -4.50 -19.90
C SER A 8 -10.81 -5.39 -20.32
N SER A 9 -10.56 -6.46 -21.08
CA SER A 9 -11.60 -7.30 -21.69
C SER A 9 -11.97 -8.55 -20.90
N THR A 10 -11.12 -9.02 -19.97
CA THR A 10 -11.41 -10.16 -19.08
C THR A 10 -12.44 -9.82 -17.97
N PHE A 11 -12.69 -8.53 -17.70
CA PHE A 11 -13.55 -8.07 -16.60
C PHE A 11 -14.96 -7.62 -17.00
N SER A 12 -15.54 -8.22 -18.04
CA SER A 12 -16.97 -8.05 -18.37
C SER A 12 -17.63 -9.43 -18.32
N PRO A 13 -18.57 -9.71 -17.39
CA PRO A 13 -19.50 -8.78 -16.73
C PRO A 13 -19.14 -8.34 -15.29
N LEU A 14 -18.03 -8.82 -14.73
CA LEU A 14 -17.59 -8.46 -13.36
C LEU A 14 -16.41 -7.50 -13.44
N LYS A 15 -16.66 -6.18 -13.38
CA LYS A 15 -15.60 -5.18 -13.19
C LYS A 15 -15.19 -5.18 -11.72
N PRO A 16 -14.04 -5.75 -11.31
CA PRO A 16 -13.64 -5.73 -9.93
C PRO A 16 -13.34 -4.29 -9.53
N TRP A 17 -13.80 -3.90 -8.34
CA TRP A 17 -13.51 -2.58 -7.78
C TRP A 17 -12.06 -2.48 -7.26
N MET A 18 -11.36 -3.62 -7.13
CA MET A 18 -9.97 -3.72 -6.70
C MET A 18 -9.27 -4.87 -7.42
N ALA A 19 -8.02 -4.64 -7.81
CA ALA A 19 -7.08 -5.66 -8.25
C ALA A 19 -5.79 -5.52 -7.44
N SER A 20 -5.08 -6.63 -7.20
CA SER A 20 -3.81 -6.62 -6.47
C SER A 20 -2.81 -7.53 -7.15
N ILE A 21 -1.53 -7.14 -7.09
CA ILE A 21 -0.39 -7.91 -7.55
C ILE A 21 0.60 -7.99 -6.39
N SER A 22 1.04 -9.20 -6.07
CA SER A 22 1.96 -9.48 -4.97
C SER A 22 3.29 -9.94 -5.53
N LEU A 23 4.38 -9.23 -5.21
CA LEU A 23 5.72 -9.56 -5.69
C LEU A 23 6.62 -9.98 -4.53
N LYS A 24 7.44 -11.01 -4.75
CA LYS A 24 8.52 -11.42 -3.84
C LYS A 24 9.91 -10.96 -4.33
N ALA A 25 9.95 -9.92 -5.16
CA ALA A 25 11.17 -9.45 -5.80
C ALA A 25 12.15 -8.79 -4.81
N GLY A 26 11.65 -8.31 -3.66
CA GLY A 26 12.47 -7.73 -2.58
C GLY A 26 12.99 -8.74 -1.55
N GLU A 27 12.52 -10.00 -1.60
CA GLU A 27 12.97 -11.07 -0.70
C GLU A 27 14.24 -11.73 -1.26
N GLU A 28 15.32 -10.95 -1.33
CA GLU A 28 16.64 -11.42 -1.78
C GLU A 28 17.78 -10.54 -1.25
N ASP A 29 19.01 -11.04 -1.38
CA ASP A 29 20.24 -10.41 -0.91
C ASP A 29 20.84 -9.38 -1.88
N THR A 30 20.69 -9.55 -3.19
CA THR A 30 21.38 -8.69 -4.19
C THR A 30 20.55 -7.56 -4.79
N MET A 31 19.23 -7.52 -4.57
CA MET A 31 18.28 -6.59 -5.24
C MET A 31 18.21 -6.72 -6.77
N THR A 32 18.78 -7.79 -7.33
CA THR A 32 18.75 -8.07 -8.78
C THR A 32 17.32 -8.29 -9.30
N ARG A 33 16.49 -9.09 -8.62
CA ARG A 33 15.08 -9.30 -8.96
C ARG A 33 14.27 -8.03 -8.82
N SER A 34 14.54 -7.23 -7.78
CA SER A 34 13.92 -5.90 -7.64
C SER A 34 14.21 -5.01 -8.86
N LYS A 35 15.44 -5.03 -9.38
CA LYS A 35 15.79 -4.31 -10.62
C LYS A 35 15.05 -4.86 -11.85
N THR A 36 14.86 -6.18 -11.95
CA THR A 36 14.15 -6.77 -13.10
C THR A 36 12.67 -6.39 -13.17
N VAL A 37 12.03 -6.08 -12.03
CA VAL A 37 10.61 -5.68 -12.00
C VAL A 37 10.40 -4.17 -12.09
N ASP A 38 11.47 -3.37 -11.93
CA ASP A 38 11.38 -1.91 -11.91
C ASP A 38 10.88 -1.36 -13.26
N GLU A 39 11.51 -1.79 -14.36
CA GLU A 39 11.12 -1.39 -15.71
C GLU A 39 9.70 -1.89 -16.06
N ASP A 40 9.39 -3.13 -15.72
CA ASP A 40 8.05 -3.71 -15.91
C ASP A 40 6.97 -2.94 -15.13
N MET A 41 7.26 -2.51 -13.89
CA MET A 41 6.34 -1.71 -13.08
C MET A 41 6.18 -0.29 -13.64
N ALA A 42 7.27 0.34 -14.10
CA ALA A 42 7.22 1.65 -14.74
C ALA A 42 6.37 1.61 -16.02
N MET A 43 6.60 0.60 -16.88
CA MET A 43 5.81 0.38 -18.10
C MET A 43 4.33 0.15 -17.78
N PHE A 44 4.02 -0.64 -16.75
CA PHE A 44 2.64 -0.87 -16.31
C PHE A 44 1.96 0.45 -15.90
N LEU A 45 2.62 1.28 -15.09
CA LEU A 45 2.08 2.58 -14.68
C LEU A 45 1.91 3.55 -15.87
N TRP A 46 2.83 3.54 -16.83
CA TRP A 46 2.71 4.31 -18.06
C TRP A 46 1.50 3.88 -18.89
N GLN A 47 1.28 2.58 -19.06
CA GLN A 47 0.11 2.08 -19.78
C GLN A 47 -1.21 2.41 -19.07
N LEU A 48 -1.26 2.33 -17.73
CA LEU A 48 -2.42 2.78 -16.97
C LEU A 48 -2.69 4.28 -17.17
N ASN A 49 -1.64 5.09 -17.31
CA ASN A 49 -1.76 6.51 -17.63
C ASN A 49 -2.28 6.72 -19.06
N ASP A 50 -1.69 6.04 -20.05
CA ASP A 50 -2.04 6.16 -21.47
C ASP A 50 -3.49 5.72 -21.75
N TRP A 51 -3.99 4.72 -21.02
CA TRP A 51 -5.38 4.30 -21.07
C TRP A 51 -6.33 5.17 -20.24
N ASN A 52 -5.82 6.27 -19.65
CA ASN A 52 -6.57 7.18 -18.79
C ASN A 52 -7.26 6.45 -17.62
N LEU A 53 -6.60 5.42 -17.05
CA LEU A 53 -7.08 4.69 -15.89
C LEU A 53 -6.62 5.37 -14.58
N LEU A 54 -5.41 5.93 -14.54
CA LEU A 54 -4.92 6.65 -13.34
C LEU A 54 -5.79 7.87 -12.97
N SER A 55 -6.57 8.42 -13.90
CA SER A 55 -7.49 9.53 -13.60
C SER A 55 -8.68 9.14 -12.74
N LYS A 56 -8.94 7.84 -12.58
CA LYS A 56 -10.11 7.27 -11.87
C LYS A 56 -9.76 6.10 -10.96
N THR A 57 -8.47 5.79 -10.80
CA THR A 57 -7.98 4.64 -10.03
C THR A 57 -6.96 5.10 -9.01
N PHE A 58 -7.11 4.66 -7.77
CA PHE A 58 -6.04 4.73 -6.77
C PHE A 58 -5.07 3.58 -7.00
N VAL A 59 -3.77 3.87 -7.06
CA VAL A 59 -2.73 2.85 -7.12
C VAL A 59 -1.93 2.91 -5.83
N TRP A 60 -1.97 1.81 -5.08
CA TRP A 60 -1.24 1.62 -3.83
C TRP A 60 -0.04 0.73 -4.11
N ILE A 61 1.16 1.22 -3.80
CA ILE A 61 2.39 0.44 -3.83
C ILE A 61 2.86 0.34 -2.38
N VAL A 62 2.79 -0.86 -1.83
CA VAL A 62 3.04 -1.12 -0.41
C VAL A 62 4.06 -2.25 -0.28
N SER A 63 4.99 -2.07 0.65
CA SER A 63 5.87 -3.14 1.12
C SER A 63 5.47 -3.52 2.55
N ASP A 64 5.59 -4.80 2.86
CA ASP A 64 5.36 -5.38 4.18
C ASP A 64 6.47 -5.01 5.18
N ARG A 65 7.72 -4.87 4.71
CA ARG A 65 8.89 -4.60 5.55
C ARG A 65 10.05 -4.06 4.75
N GLY A 66 10.99 -3.42 5.44
CA GLY A 66 12.29 -3.09 4.83
C GLY A 66 13.16 -4.32 4.64
N ARG A 67 14.34 -4.11 4.07
CA ARG A 67 15.25 -5.18 3.62
C ARG A 67 15.76 -6.04 4.77
N GLU A 68 15.32 -7.30 4.82
CA GLU A 68 15.72 -8.28 5.84
C GLU A 68 16.96 -9.09 5.41
N ILE A 69 16.99 -9.54 4.16
CA ILE A 69 18.03 -10.44 3.66
C ILE A 69 19.22 -9.58 3.23
N SER A 70 19.99 -9.06 4.18
CA SER A 70 21.24 -8.35 3.88
C SER A 70 22.22 -8.39 5.06
N PRO A 71 23.54 -8.36 4.79
CA PRO A 71 24.54 -8.19 5.86
C PRO A 71 24.29 -6.90 6.67
N TYR A 72 23.80 -5.84 6.02
CA TYR A 72 23.46 -4.59 6.68
C TYR A 72 22.37 -4.75 7.74
N HIS A 73 21.30 -5.49 7.44
CA HIS A 73 20.25 -5.84 8.41
C HIS A 73 20.81 -6.68 9.57
N GLN A 74 21.62 -7.68 9.26
CA GLN A 74 22.13 -8.62 10.27
C GLN A 74 23.15 -7.97 11.22
N GLN A 75 23.98 -7.08 10.71
CA GLN A 75 25.18 -6.59 11.42
C GLN A 75 25.00 -5.20 12.05
N THR A 76 23.97 -4.44 11.69
CA THR A 76 23.82 -3.06 12.14
C THR A 76 22.46 -2.78 12.79
N LEU A 77 22.45 -1.86 13.76
CA LEU A 77 21.19 -1.34 14.30
C LEU A 77 20.40 -0.57 13.24
N GLY A 78 21.09 0.13 12.34
CA GLY A 78 20.47 0.86 11.22
C GLY A 78 19.66 -0.06 10.31
N GLY A 79 20.22 -1.20 9.93
CA GLY A 79 19.52 -2.19 9.09
C GLY A 79 18.34 -2.84 9.81
N LYS A 80 18.46 -3.12 11.12
CA LYS A 80 17.31 -3.58 11.93
C LYS A 80 16.18 -2.54 11.98
N GLN A 81 16.53 -1.25 12.05
CA GLN A 81 15.56 -0.16 11.99
C GLN A 81 14.95 0.02 10.60
N GLU A 82 15.73 -0.17 9.54
CA GLU A 82 15.25 -0.14 8.15
C GLU A 82 14.25 -1.26 7.90
N HIS A 83 14.51 -2.47 8.38
CA HIS A 83 13.58 -3.60 8.26
C HIS A 83 12.19 -3.29 8.83
N LEU A 84 12.12 -2.50 9.90
CA LEU A 84 10.86 -2.08 10.53
C LEU A 84 10.16 -0.91 9.82
N ARG A 85 10.69 -0.42 8.68
CA ARG A 85 10.16 0.71 7.91
C ARG A 85 9.62 0.23 6.56
N PRO A 86 8.35 -0.21 6.51
CA PRO A 86 7.70 -0.53 5.25
C PRO A 86 7.60 0.71 4.36
N PHE A 87 7.56 0.47 3.05
CA PHE A 87 7.36 1.50 2.03
C PHE A 87 5.88 1.65 1.68
N LEU A 88 5.41 2.88 1.53
CA LEU A 88 4.07 3.21 1.04
C LEU A 88 4.16 4.33 0.01
N HIS A 89 3.62 4.09 -1.18
CA HIS A 89 3.41 5.09 -2.20
C HIS A 89 1.98 5.02 -2.72
N LEU A 90 1.36 6.19 -2.93
CA LEU A 90 -0.01 6.33 -3.38
C LEU A 90 -0.07 7.24 -4.60
N LEU A 91 -0.58 6.71 -5.70
CA LEU A 91 -1.06 7.51 -6.81
C LEU A 91 -2.57 7.66 -6.66
N ALA A 92 -3.04 8.88 -6.51
CA ALA A 92 -4.45 9.20 -6.38
C ALA A 92 -4.97 9.92 -7.64
N PRO A 93 -6.25 9.72 -8.02
CA PRO A 93 -6.89 10.49 -9.07
C PRO A 93 -6.72 12.00 -8.88
N LYS A 94 -6.36 12.73 -9.94
CA LYS A 94 -6.16 14.21 -9.87
C LYS A 94 -7.38 14.92 -9.28
N GLN A 95 -8.59 14.49 -9.67
CA GLN A 95 -9.85 15.03 -9.16
C GLN A 95 -9.98 14.89 -7.65
N TYR A 96 -9.46 13.79 -7.08
CA TYR A 96 -9.44 13.54 -5.65
C TYR A 96 -8.45 14.44 -4.91
N LEU A 97 -7.31 14.74 -5.54
CA LEU A 97 -6.31 15.65 -4.96
C LEU A 97 -6.81 17.10 -4.97
N SER A 98 -7.46 17.52 -6.07
CA SER A 98 -7.98 18.88 -6.23
C SER A 98 -9.14 19.25 -5.30
N SER A 99 -9.83 18.28 -4.69
CA SER A 99 -10.94 18.54 -3.76
C SER A 99 -10.49 18.91 -2.33
N GLY A 100 -9.20 19.14 -2.12
CA GLY A 100 -8.63 19.54 -0.82
C GLY A 100 -8.02 18.39 -0.02
N ASN A 101 -8.22 17.12 -0.44
CA ASN A 101 -7.64 15.95 0.22
C ASN A 101 -6.10 15.89 0.11
N GLN A 102 -5.51 16.58 -0.86
CA GLN A 102 -4.05 16.67 -1.01
C GLN A 102 -3.37 17.23 0.25
N ARG A 103 -4.01 18.16 0.97
CA ARG A 103 -3.44 18.75 2.19
C ARG A 103 -3.29 17.71 3.31
N ALA A 104 -4.30 16.86 3.49
CA ALA A 104 -4.26 15.78 4.48
C ALA A 104 -3.15 14.77 4.13
N LEU A 105 -3.09 14.33 2.87
CA LEU A 105 -2.05 13.43 2.38
C LEU A 105 -0.64 14.01 2.58
N THR A 106 -0.44 15.28 2.26
CA THR A 106 0.86 15.97 2.46
C THR A 106 1.24 16.02 3.92
N ASN A 107 0.31 16.38 4.81
CA ASN A 107 0.56 16.39 6.25
C ASN A 107 0.89 14.99 6.79
N ASN A 108 0.26 13.96 6.25
CA ASN A 108 0.38 12.57 6.68
C ASN A 108 1.71 11.91 6.28
N GLN A 109 2.46 12.48 5.34
CA GLN A 109 3.81 11.99 4.97
C GLN A 109 4.79 11.95 6.15
N HIS A 110 4.54 12.75 7.19
CA HIS A 110 5.34 12.81 8.41
C HIS A 110 4.55 12.37 9.65
N ARG A 111 3.66 11.39 9.49
CA ARG A 111 2.83 10.84 10.57
C ARG A 111 3.02 9.33 10.67
N LEU A 112 2.77 8.79 11.86
CA LEU A 112 2.72 7.34 12.06
C LEU A 112 1.51 6.78 11.31
N ILE A 113 1.77 6.01 10.25
CA ILE A 113 0.81 5.29 9.42
C ILE A 113 1.02 3.80 9.61
N THR A 114 -0.05 3.03 9.74
CA THR A 114 -0.03 1.57 9.84
C THR A 114 -0.90 0.91 8.77
N ALA A 115 -0.83 -0.42 8.66
CA ALA A 115 -1.71 -1.20 7.79
C ALA A 115 -3.20 -0.94 8.07
N PHE A 116 -3.57 -0.66 9.32
CA PHE A 116 -4.94 -0.30 9.68
C PHE A 116 -5.37 0.99 8.96
N ASP A 117 -4.52 2.00 8.89
CA ASP A 117 -4.85 3.25 8.19
C ASP A 117 -5.00 3.02 6.68
N ILE A 118 -4.11 2.20 6.09
CA ILE A 118 -4.20 1.83 4.67
C ILE A 118 -5.53 1.12 4.39
N TYR A 119 -5.93 0.16 5.23
CA TYR A 119 -7.24 -0.50 5.13
C TYR A 119 -8.39 0.51 5.10
N HIS A 120 -8.46 1.39 6.10
CA HIS A 120 -9.51 2.42 6.18
C HIS A 120 -9.47 3.37 4.99
N SER A 121 -8.29 3.64 4.44
CA SER A 121 -8.13 4.46 3.25
C SER A 121 -8.62 3.78 1.98
N ILE A 122 -8.49 2.46 1.87
CA ILE A 122 -8.99 1.69 0.72
C ILE A 122 -10.54 1.64 0.75
N ILE A 123 -11.13 1.42 1.92
CA ILE A 123 -12.60 1.25 2.04
C ILE A 123 -13.37 2.58 2.11
N SER A 124 -12.76 3.65 2.63
CA SER A 124 -13.43 4.93 2.86
C SER A 124 -14.05 5.53 1.58
N PRO A 125 -13.37 5.56 0.41
CA PRO A 125 -13.97 6.03 -0.83
C PRO A 125 -15.15 5.17 -1.35
N LEU A 126 -15.23 3.92 -0.91
CA LEU A 126 -16.23 2.96 -1.38
C LEU A 126 -17.57 3.07 -0.62
N HIS A 127 -17.64 3.93 0.41
CA HIS A 127 -18.80 4.05 1.30
C HIS A 127 -19.22 2.71 1.92
N LEU A 128 -18.28 1.77 2.04
CA LEU A 128 -18.51 0.50 2.71
C LEU A 128 -18.64 0.77 4.21
N GLN A 129 -19.62 0.14 4.85
CA GLN A 129 -19.84 0.29 6.29
C GLN A 129 -18.59 -0.16 7.05
N GLU A 130 -17.86 0.80 7.61
CA GLU A 130 -16.67 0.52 8.39
C GLU A 130 -17.08 -0.20 9.68
N ARG A 131 -16.48 -1.35 9.98
CA ARG A 131 -16.55 -1.88 11.35
C ARG A 131 -15.86 -0.88 12.26
N PRO A 132 -16.41 -0.58 13.46
CA PRO A 132 -15.75 0.30 14.40
C PRO A 132 -14.37 -0.28 14.73
N ASN A 133 -13.32 0.41 14.26
CA ASN A 133 -11.93 0.07 14.51
C ASN A 133 -11.32 1.23 15.29
N TYR A 134 -10.77 0.93 16.45
CA TYR A 134 -10.18 1.94 17.34
C TYR A 134 -8.78 2.40 16.88
N PHE A 135 -8.11 1.62 16.01
CA PHE A 135 -6.72 1.86 15.64
C PHE A 135 -6.54 2.58 14.31
N GLY A 136 -7.31 2.21 13.28
CA GLY A 136 -7.12 2.72 11.92
C GLY A 136 -7.92 3.98 11.61
N LYS A 137 -7.33 4.89 10.85
CA LYS A 137 -8.00 6.08 10.29
C LYS A 137 -7.60 6.25 8.84
N SER A 138 -8.55 6.60 7.97
CA SER A 138 -8.25 6.89 6.56
C SER A 138 -7.23 8.04 6.45
N ILE A 139 -6.14 7.81 5.70
CA ILE A 139 -5.06 8.78 5.47
C ILE A 139 -5.50 9.97 4.61
N PHE A 140 -6.73 9.92 4.09
CA PHE A 140 -7.37 11.04 3.42
C PHE A 140 -7.84 12.12 4.40
N PHE A 141 -7.80 11.84 5.70
CA PHE A 141 -8.01 12.81 6.76
C PHE A 141 -6.70 13.07 7.53
N PRO A 142 -6.51 14.26 8.11
CA PRO A 142 -5.31 14.56 8.88
C PRO A 142 -5.13 13.62 10.07
N LEU A 143 -3.97 12.97 10.16
CA LEU A 143 -3.55 12.20 11.33
C LEU A 143 -2.90 13.13 12.37
N LYS A 144 -3.14 12.84 13.66
CA LYS A 144 -2.52 13.56 14.77
C LYS A 144 -1.00 13.49 14.68
N LYS A 145 -0.31 14.60 14.90
CA LYS A 145 1.16 14.68 14.91
C LYS A 145 1.74 13.87 16.07
N GLU A 146 1.08 13.91 17.22
CA GLU A 146 1.49 13.25 18.46
C GLU A 146 0.87 11.85 18.59
N ARG A 147 0.43 11.22 17.48
CA ARG A 147 -0.17 9.88 17.51
C ARG A 147 0.82 8.86 18.05
N THR A 148 0.41 8.13 19.08
CA THR A 148 1.24 7.11 19.72
C THR A 148 1.15 5.75 19.03
N CYS A 149 2.12 4.87 19.29
CA CYS A 149 2.09 3.47 18.86
C CYS A 149 0.81 2.75 19.32
N GLY A 150 0.35 2.99 20.55
CA GLY A 150 -0.88 2.40 21.09
C GLY A 150 -2.13 2.86 20.35
N GLU A 151 -2.27 4.17 20.08
CA GLU A 151 -3.35 4.71 19.25
C GLU A 151 -3.31 4.19 17.80
N ALA A 152 -2.14 3.78 17.32
CA ALA A 152 -1.94 3.23 15.99
C ALA A 152 -2.07 1.70 15.91
N GLY A 153 -2.34 1.02 17.05
CA GLY A 153 -2.44 -0.43 17.13
C GLY A 153 -1.11 -1.18 17.03
N VAL A 154 0.01 -0.47 17.14
CA VAL A 154 1.36 -1.06 17.13
C VAL A 154 1.55 -1.82 18.45
N GLY A 155 1.64 -3.15 18.36
CA GLY A 155 1.72 -4.07 19.51
C GLY A 155 0.39 -4.71 19.91
N ALA A 156 -0.74 -4.27 19.35
CA ALA A 156 -2.04 -4.94 19.50
C ALA A 156 -2.15 -6.15 18.55
N ALA A 157 -1.52 -6.06 17.38
CA ALA A 157 -1.17 -7.22 16.58
C ALA A 157 0.04 -7.89 17.26
N GLY A 158 -0.08 -9.16 17.66
CA GLY A 158 1.06 -9.94 18.17
C GLY A 158 2.27 -9.80 17.26
N LYS A 159 3.49 -10.00 17.80
CA LYS A 159 4.82 -9.68 17.23
C LYS A 159 5.11 -10.11 15.77
N GLU A 160 4.18 -10.79 15.10
CA GLU A 160 4.26 -11.32 13.74
C GLU A 160 3.26 -10.68 12.75
N ASN A 161 2.40 -9.73 13.14
CA ASN A 161 1.17 -9.46 12.39
C ASN A 161 0.91 -8.03 11.92
N ILE A 162 1.90 -7.12 11.93
CA ILE A 162 1.65 -5.81 11.28
C ILE A 162 1.84 -5.93 9.77
N PHE A 163 2.65 -6.88 9.28
CA PHE A 163 2.81 -7.13 7.84
C PHE A 163 3.34 -8.54 7.46
N SER A 164 3.80 -9.37 8.40
CA SER A 164 4.42 -10.68 8.13
C SER A 164 3.46 -11.89 8.19
N GLY A 165 2.21 -11.70 8.59
CA GLY A 165 1.17 -12.73 8.51
C GLY A 165 0.42 -12.60 7.19
N GLY A 166 0.42 -13.67 6.39
CA GLY A 166 -0.14 -13.71 5.04
C GLY A 166 -1.44 -12.90 4.88
N TRP A 167 -1.38 -11.91 4.00
CA TRP A 167 -2.47 -11.32 3.23
C TRP A 167 -3.86 -11.43 3.87
N TRP A 168 -4.36 -10.31 4.38
CA TRP A 168 -5.69 -9.80 4.05
C TRP A 168 -6.74 -10.87 3.71
N TRP A 169 -7.10 -11.72 4.67
CA TRP A 169 -8.24 -12.61 4.55
C TRP A 169 -9.54 -11.81 4.68
N TRP A 170 -9.93 -11.08 3.63
CA TRP A 170 -11.31 -10.63 3.39
C TRP A 170 -11.58 -10.50 1.89
N LEU A 171 -11.68 -11.65 1.20
CA LEU A 171 -12.68 -11.82 0.14
C LEU A 171 -13.86 -12.55 0.80
N VAL A 172 -14.78 -11.79 1.41
CA VAL A 172 -16.12 -12.34 1.63
C VAL A 172 -16.84 -12.23 0.30
N GLY A 173 -16.75 -13.33 -0.45
CA GLY A 173 -17.85 -13.72 -1.31
C GLY A 173 -19.12 -13.82 -0.46
N LYS A 174 -20.23 -13.43 -1.05
CA LYS A 174 -21.46 -14.19 -0.81
C LYS A 174 -21.32 -15.53 -1.51
#